data_AF-A0A521SKX6-F1
#
_entry.id   AF-A0A521SKX6-F1
#
_cell.length_a   1.000
_cell.length_b   1.000
_cell.length_c   1.000
_cell.angle_alpha   90.00
_cell.angle_beta   90.00
_cell.angle_gamma   90.00
#
_symmetry.space_group_name_H-M   'P 1'
#
loop_
_entity.id
_entity.type
_entity.pdbx_description
1 polymer ?
#
loop_
_entity_poly.entity_id
_entity_poly.type
_entity_poly.pdbx_seq_one_letter_code
_entity_poly.pdbx_strand_id
1 'polypeptide(L)'
;MFMETSYKDRIVQIISPVAFIVIWEMVARFNWIDVRFWPAPSTIMEASTKMISSGEIFRHLNISLVRLVLGFALGAIPGLVLGLAMGLFRWLRTILDPFIAFAYPIPKSSILPLIMLIFGLGEMTKVVTVALGVFFLVLINTVAGVRNIDSIYLDAAKNFGAGRVDTIIHVAFPGALPLIFAGLKLGLGAGLILIVIAEMVGARNGLGYLIWESWQSFAVARLYVGLIVIGLLGYVTTVAMEELEKRLVPWKES
;
A
#
# COMPACT_ATOMS: atom_id res chain seq x y z
N MET A 1 -20.26 18.84 -11.52
CA MET A 1 -21.54 19.15 -10.83
C MET A 1 -21.70 18.15 -9.72
N PHE A 2 -21.17 18.49 -8.54
CA PHE A 2 -21.13 17.60 -7.39
C PHE A 2 -22.56 17.27 -6.97
N MET A 3 -22.88 15.98 -6.87
CA MET A 3 -24.09 15.51 -6.23
C MET A 3 -24.14 16.12 -4.83
N GLU A 4 -25.09 17.03 -4.60
CA GLU A 4 -25.53 17.36 -3.25
C GLU A 4 -26.04 16.05 -2.64
N THR A 5 -25.21 15.37 -1.86
CA THR A 5 -25.64 14.22 -1.05
C THR A 5 -26.85 14.66 -0.26
N SER A 6 -28.00 14.04 -0.51
CA SER A 6 -29.23 14.36 0.19
C SER A 6 -28.99 14.17 1.69
N TYR A 7 -29.65 14.96 2.53
CA TYR A 7 -29.59 14.78 3.99
C TYR A 7 -29.87 13.32 4.41
N LYS A 8 -30.70 12.61 3.62
CA LYS A 8 -30.96 11.17 3.75
C LYS A 8 -29.72 10.30 3.50
N ASP A 9 -28.91 10.63 2.50
CA ASP A 9 -27.71 9.86 2.15
C ASP A 9 -26.64 9.98 3.25
N ARG A 10 -26.47 11.18 3.81
CA ARG A 10 -25.57 11.39 4.96
C ARG A 10 -26.02 10.62 6.20
N ILE A 11 -27.33 10.59 6.47
CA ILE A 11 -27.90 9.80 7.57
C ILE A 11 -27.64 8.31 7.35
N VAL A 12 -27.89 7.79 6.15
CA VAL A 12 -27.67 6.36 5.84
C VAL A 12 -26.19 5.99 5.93
N GLN A 13 -25.28 6.88 5.53
CA GLN A 13 -23.83 6.68 5.64
C GLN A 13 -23.34 6.57 7.09
N ILE A 14 -23.98 7.27 8.04
CA ILE A 14 -23.61 7.22 9.46
C ILE A 14 -24.35 6.10 10.20
N ILE A 15 -25.63 5.87 9.87
CA ILE A 15 -26.44 4.84 10.52
C ILE A 15 -25.97 3.44 10.13
N SER A 16 -25.53 3.22 8.89
CA SER A 16 -25.18 1.86 8.44
C SER A 16 -24.01 1.21 9.21
N PRO A 17 -22.86 1.87 9.47
CA PRO A 17 -21.79 1.27 10.26
C PRO A 17 -22.19 1.08 11.73
N VAL A 18 -22.95 2.03 12.29
CA VAL A 18 -23.41 1.95 13.68
C VAL A 18 -24.39 0.79 13.85
N ALA A 19 -25.38 0.67 12.96
CA ALA A 19 -26.34 -0.44 12.96
C ALA A 19 -25.61 -1.79 12.80
N PHE A 20 -24.61 -1.86 11.93
CA PHE A 20 -23.79 -3.07 11.79
C PHE A 20 -23.07 -3.46 13.09
N ILE A 21 -22.42 -2.51 13.77
CA ILE A 21 -21.74 -2.76 15.05
C ILE A 21 -22.73 -3.20 16.13
N VAL A 22 -23.89 -2.54 16.21
CA VAL A 22 -24.93 -2.87 17.21
C VAL A 22 -25.51 -4.27 16.96
N ILE A 23 -25.80 -4.61 15.70
CA ILE A 23 -26.26 -5.96 15.33
C ILE A 23 -25.20 -7.00 15.69
N TRP A 24 -23.94 -6.77 15.33
CA TRP A 24 -22.85 -7.70 15.67
C TRP A 24 -22.71 -7.89 17.18
N GLU A 25 -22.76 -6.81 17.96
CA GLU A 25 -22.73 -6.86 19.43
C GLU A 25 -23.90 -7.69 20.00
N MET A 26 -25.12 -7.49 19.49
CA MET A 26 -26.29 -8.24 19.94
C MET A 26 -26.15 -9.73 19.60
N VAL A 27 -25.85 -10.06 18.35
CA VAL A 27 -25.70 -11.45 17.87
C VAL A 27 -24.62 -12.19 18.68
N ALA A 28 -23.51 -11.52 18.99
CA ALA A 28 -22.45 -12.06 19.84
C ALA A 28 -22.92 -12.26 21.29
N ARG A 29 -23.58 -11.26 21.91
CA ARG A 29 -24.07 -11.36 23.30
C ARG A 29 -25.15 -12.42 23.50
N PHE A 30 -26.01 -12.62 22.50
CA PHE A 30 -27.05 -13.65 22.52
C PHE A 30 -26.51 -15.05 22.16
N ASN A 31 -25.19 -15.20 21.93
CA ASN A 31 -24.54 -16.45 21.52
C ASN A 31 -25.15 -17.07 20.25
N TRP A 32 -25.68 -16.25 19.35
CA TRP A 32 -26.16 -16.70 18.03
C TRP A 32 -24.99 -17.02 17.09
N ILE A 33 -23.79 -16.56 17.44
CA ILE A 33 -22.51 -16.89 16.81
C ILE A 33 -21.53 -17.35 17.89
N ASP A 34 -20.53 -18.14 17.49
CA ASP A 34 -19.49 -18.60 18.41
C ASP A 34 -18.55 -17.43 18.75
N VAL A 35 -18.74 -16.88 19.95
CA VAL A 35 -17.97 -15.74 20.49
C VAL A 35 -16.47 -16.01 20.62
N ARG A 36 -16.03 -17.27 20.55
CA ARG A 36 -14.61 -17.63 20.52
C ARG A 36 -13.94 -17.18 19.22
N PHE A 37 -14.69 -17.16 18.11
CA PHE A 37 -14.21 -16.70 16.80
C PHE A 37 -14.73 -15.31 16.45
N TRP A 38 -15.90 -14.94 16.98
CA TRP A 38 -16.57 -13.66 16.72
C TRP A 38 -16.80 -12.90 18.03
N PRO A 39 -15.73 -12.40 18.68
CA PRO A 39 -15.87 -11.66 19.92
C PRO A 39 -16.75 -10.42 19.70
N ALA A 40 -17.51 -10.04 20.73
CA ALA A 40 -18.31 -8.84 20.69
C ALA A 40 -17.42 -7.60 20.44
N PRO A 41 -17.87 -6.61 19.65
CA PRO A 41 -17.19 -5.32 19.48
C PRO A 41 -16.70 -4.69 20.80
N SER A 42 -17.48 -4.80 21.88
CA SER A 42 -17.07 -4.35 23.22
C SER A 42 -15.81 -5.05 23.73
N THR A 43 -15.67 -6.36 23.54
CA THR A 43 -14.48 -7.12 23.91
C THR A 43 -13.25 -6.71 23.09
N ILE A 44 -13.45 -6.41 21.81
CA ILE A 44 -12.38 -5.88 20.95
C ILE A 44 -11.95 -4.50 21.45
N MET A 45 -12.89 -3.65 21.87
CA MET A 45 -12.60 -2.33 22.46
C MET A 45 -11.83 -2.45 23.78
N GLU A 46 -12.20 -3.39 24.66
CA GLU A 46 -11.45 -3.66 25.89
C GLU A 46 -10.03 -4.14 25.61
N ALA A 47 -9.85 -5.04 24.64
CA ALA A 47 -8.51 -5.47 24.21
C ALA A 47 -7.71 -4.29 23.65
N SER A 48 -8.35 -3.44 22.84
CA SER A 48 -7.74 -2.24 22.25
C SER A 48 -7.24 -1.28 23.33
N THR A 49 -8.08 -0.97 24.31
CA THR A 49 -7.69 -0.05 25.41
C THR A 49 -6.54 -0.60 26.25
N LYS A 50 -6.52 -1.91 26.52
CA LYS A 50 -5.39 -2.57 27.21
C LYS A 50 -4.08 -2.51 26.41
N MET A 51 -4.15 -2.74 25.09
CA MET A 51 -2.96 -2.73 24.22
C MET A 51 -2.44 -1.31 23.96
N ILE A 52 -3.34 -0.32 23.95
CA ILE A 52 -3.00 1.10 23.85
C ILE A 52 -2.34 1.55 25.16
N SER A 53 -2.93 1.23 26.32
CA SER A 53 -2.40 1.65 27.62
C SER A 53 -1.06 1.00 27.96
N SER A 54 -0.82 -0.24 27.53
CA SER A 54 0.47 -0.93 27.69
C SER A 54 1.55 -0.44 26.71
N GLY A 55 1.19 0.32 25.68
CA GLY A 55 2.10 0.75 24.62
C GLY A 55 2.51 -0.36 23.64
N GLU A 56 1.98 -1.58 23.80
CA GLU A 56 2.29 -2.74 22.96
C GLU A 56 1.96 -2.46 21.49
N ILE A 57 0.75 -1.98 21.21
CA ILE A 57 0.29 -1.78 19.83
C ILE A 57 1.16 -0.78 19.06
N PHE A 58 1.61 0.28 19.71
CA PHE A 58 2.48 1.29 19.09
C PHE A 58 3.86 0.74 18.74
N ARG A 59 4.37 -0.22 19.51
CA ARG A 59 5.64 -0.89 19.22
C ARG A 59 5.55 -1.71 17.94
N HIS A 60 4.50 -2.53 17.81
CA HIS A 60 4.26 -3.33 16.61
C HIS A 60 4.00 -2.43 15.39
N LEU A 61 3.15 -1.42 15.56
CA LEU A 61 2.82 -0.44 14.51
C LEU A 61 4.08 0.29 14.00
N ASN A 62 4.89 0.83 14.89
CA ASN A 62 6.08 1.59 14.51
C ASN A 62 7.07 0.73 13.72
N ILE A 63 7.31 -0.51 14.16
CA ILE A 63 8.20 -1.44 13.48
C ILE A 63 7.69 -1.76 12.06
N SER A 64 6.41 -2.07 11.92
CA SER A 64 5.82 -2.33 10.60
C SER A 64 5.85 -1.10 9.70
N LEU A 65 5.60 0.08 10.25
CA LEU A 65 5.67 1.34 9.51
C LEU A 65 7.07 1.61 8.99
N VAL A 66 8.11 1.45 9.82
CA VAL A 66 9.51 1.64 9.39
C VAL A 66 9.87 0.66 8.28
N ARG A 67 9.53 -0.62 8.43
CA ARG A 67 9.78 -1.64 7.40
C ARG A 67 9.05 -1.33 6.10
N LEU A 68 7.79 -0.90 6.19
CA LEU A 68 6.98 -0.49 5.04
C LEU A 68 7.62 0.70 4.33
N VAL A 69 8.01 1.75 5.05
CA VAL A 69 8.63 2.96 4.47
C VAL A 69 9.96 2.62 3.80
N LEU A 70 10.83 1.84 4.45
CA LEU A 70 12.10 1.42 3.89
C LEU A 70 11.91 0.56 2.63
N GLY A 71 11.04 -0.44 2.71
CA GLY A 71 10.74 -1.31 1.56
C GLY A 71 10.09 -0.53 0.42
N PHE A 72 9.17 0.39 0.75
CA PHE A 72 8.55 1.27 -0.22
C PHE A 72 9.56 2.17 -0.92
N ALA A 73 10.46 2.82 -0.18
CA ALA A 73 11.51 3.65 -0.79
C ALA A 73 12.44 2.82 -1.68
N LEU A 74 12.88 1.64 -1.20
CA LEU A 74 13.76 0.73 -1.95
C LEU A 74 13.09 0.09 -3.17
N GLY A 75 11.76 0.01 -3.22
CA GLY A 75 11.03 -0.43 -4.41
C GLY A 75 10.67 0.72 -5.36
N ALA A 76 10.11 1.80 -4.81
CA ALA A 76 9.58 2.92 -5.56
C ALA A 76 10.67 3.73 -6.25
N ILE A 77 11.80 4.01 -5.60
CA ILE A 77 12.87 4.81 -6.20
C ILE A 77 13.46 4.09 -7.42
N PRO A 78 13.90 2.81 -7.35
CA PRO A 78 14.37 2.11 -8.53
C PRO A 78 13.29 1.90 -9.58
N GLY A 79 12.04 1.64 -9.17
CA GLY A 79 10.91 1.49 -10.08
C GLY A 79 10.63 2.77 -10.87
N LEU A 80 10.70 3.92 -10.20
CA LEU A 80 10.56 5.24 -10.82
C LEU A 80 11.71 5.53 -11.78
N VAL A 81 12.95 5.36 -11.34
CA VAL A 81 14.14 5.63 -12.17
C VAL A 81 14.15 4.75 -13.42
N LEU A 82 13.94 3.44 -13.25
CA LEU A 82 13.93 2.50 -14.36
C LEU A 82 12.71 2.67 -15.25
N GLY A 83 11.55 2.96 -14.65
CA GLY A 83 10.31 3.22 -15.40
C GLY A 83 10.40 4.47 -16.26
N LEU A 84 11.00 5.56 -15.76
CA LEU A 84 11.26 6.75 -16.56
C LEU A 84 12.22 6.44 -17.70
N ALA A 85 13.33 5.75 -17.39
CA ALA A 85 14.32 5.38 -18.41
C ALA A 85 13.69 4.50 -19.50
N MET A 86 12.90 3.48 -19.15
CA MET A 86 12.18 2.66 -20.11
C MET A 86 11.08 3.44 -20.86
N GLY A 87 10.44 4.42 -20.21
CA GLY A 87 9.49 5.34 -20.83
C GLY A 87 10.09 6.20 -21.94
N LEU A 88 11.34 6.60 -21.77
CA LEU A 88 12.06 7.51 -22.67
C LEU A 88 12.90 6.79 -23.73
N PHE A 89 13.55 5.69 -23.35
CA PHE A 89 14.48 4.97 -24.21
C PHE A 89 13.88 3.65 -24.71
N ARG A 90 13.47 3.66 -25.99
CA ARG A 90 12.89 2.48 -26.66
C ARG A 90 13.77 1.24 -26.55
N TRP A 91 15.09 1.39 -26.71
CA TRP A 91 16.06 0.29 -26.61
C TRP A 91 15.98 -0.43 -25.25
N LEU A 92 15.95 0.34 -24.16
CA LEU A 92 15.96 -0.20 -22.80
C LEU A 92 14.67 -0.96 -22.53
N ARG A 93 13.55 -0.40 -23.01
CA ARG A 93 12.24 -1.06 -22.97
C ARG A 93 12.24 -2.38 -23.72
N THR A 94 12.72 -2.41 -24.97
CA THR A 94 12.74 -3.63 -25.78
C THR A 94 13.52 -4.76 -25.12
N ILE A 95 14.58 -4.45 -24.37
CA ILE A 95 15.33 -5.45 -23.61
C ILE A 95 14.59 -5.89 -22.35
N LEU A 96 14.05 -4.94 -21.58
CA LEU A 96 13.54 -5.22 -20.23
C LEU A 96 12.08 -5.70 -20.21
N ASP A 97 11.27 -5.36 -21.22
CA ASP A 97 9.86 -5.74 -21.30
C ASP A 97 9.64 -7.26 -21.13
N PRO A 98 10.38 -8.16 -21.80
CA PRO A 98 10.23 -9.61 -21.60
C PRO A 98 10.50 -10.05 -20.15
N PHE A 99 11.53 -9.50 -19.51
CA PHE A 99 11.88 -9.84 -18.12
C PHE A 99 10.82 -9.35 -17.13
N ILE A 100 10.29 -8.15 -17.35
CA ILE A 100 9.21 -7.58 -16.53
C ILE A 100 7.93 -8.38 -16.73
N ALA A 101 7.57 -8.71 -17.98
CA ALA A 101 6.41 -9.52 -18.30
C ALA A 101 6.49 -10.92 -17.68
N PHE A 102 7.69 -11.48 -17.56
CA PHE A 102 7.91 -12.76 -16.89
C PHE A 102 7.85 -12.66 -15.35
N ALA A 103 8.51 -11.65 -14.77
CA ALA A 103 8.64 -11.53 -13.31
C ALA A 103 7.40 -10.92 -12.62
N TYR A 104 6.65 -10.07 -13.32
CA TYR A 104 5.50 -9.38 -12.75
C TYR A 104 4.33 -10.30 -12.33
N PRO A 105 3.94 -11.33 -13.10
CA PRO A 105 2.85 -12.22 -12.71
C PRO A 105 3.17 -13.12 -11.50
N ILE A 106 4.46 -13.35 -11.20
CA ILE A 106 4.87 -14.23 -10.10
C ILE A 106 4.41 -13.63 -8.76
N PRO A 107 3.57 -14.31 -7.97
CA PRO A 107 3.12 -13.79 -6.69
C PRO A 107 4.30 -13.57 -5.74
N LYS A 108 4.46 -12.35 -5.24
CA LYS A 108 5.62 -11.97 -4.40
C LYS A 108 5.57 -12.70 -3.05
N SER A 109 4.39 -13.03 -2.56
CA SER A 109 4.17 -13.90 -1.39
C SER A 109 4.72 -15.31 -1.60
N SER A 110 4.66 -15.87 -2.81
CA SER A 110 5.20 -17.20 -3.12
C SER A 110 6.73 -17.21 -3.22
N ILE A 111 7.36 -16.06 -3.53
CA ILE A 111 8.83 -15.92 -3.56
C ILE A 111 9.40 -15.71 -2.16
N LEU A 112 8.58 -15.37 -1.16
CA LEU A 112 9.01 -15.07 0.20
C LEU A 112 9.96 -16.13 0.82
N PRO A 113 9.73 -17.45 0.69
CA PRO A 113 10.67 -18.46 1.19
C PRO A 113 12.05 -18.39 0.51
N LEU A 114 12.11 -18.07 -0.78
CA LEU A 114 13.37 -17.87 -1.50
C LEU A 114 14.09 -16.61 -0.99
N ILE A 115 13.36 -15.53 -0.72
CA ILE A 115 13.93 -14.32 -0.12
C ILE A 115 14.49 -14.64 1.27
N MET A 116 13.78 -15.44 2.07
CA MET A 116 14.26 -15.91 3.37
C MET A 116 15.52 -16.78 3.26
N LEU A 117 15.61 -17.61 2.22
CA LEU A 117 16.81 -18.42 1.98
C LEU A 117 18.03 -17.54 1.70
N ILE A 118 17.85 -16.48 0.91
CA ILE A 118 18.94 -15.59 0.48
C ILE A 118 19.35 -14.60 1.57
N PHE A 119 18.37 -13.97 2.23
CA PHE A 119 18.58 -12.86 3.18
C PHE A 119 18.44 -13.28 4.65
N GLY A 120 18.04 -14.54 4.91
CA GLY A 120 17.77 -15.06 6.25
C GLY A 120 16.40 -14.67 6.81
N LEU A 121 16.21 -14.82 8.12
CA LEU A 121 14.97 -14.45 8.81
C LEU A 121 15.01 -13.02 9.39
N GLY A 122 16.00 -12.20 8.99
CA GLY A 122 16.20 -10.84 9.53
C GLY A 122 15.24 -9.78 8.98
N GLU A 123 15.58 -8.52 9.23
CA GLU A 123 14.85 -7.33 8.75
C GLU A 123 14.88 -7.20 7.22
N MET A 124 16.01 -7.54 6.60
CA MET A 124 16.21 -7.40 5.16
C MET A 124 15.17 -8.17 4.35
N THR A 125 14.80 -9.36 4.78
CA THR A 125 13.76 -10.16 4.12
C THR A 125 12.43 -9.41 4.03
N LYS A 126 11.98 -8.81 5.14
CA LYS A 126 10.71 -8.08 5.19
C LYS A 126 10.75 -6.87 4.26
N VAL A 127 11.84 -6.10 4.33
CA VAL A 127 12.05 -4.90 3.52
C VAL A 127 12.14 -5.24 2.02
N VAL A 128 12.88 -6.28 1.64
CA VAL A 128 13.04 -6.72 0.24
C VAL A 128 11.73 -7.26 -0.32
N THR A 129 10.94 -8.01 0.46
CA THR A 129 9.62 -8.48 0.01
C THR A 129 8.70 -7.31 -0.35
N VAL A 130 8.65 -6.29 0.50
CA VAL A 130 7.89 -5.05 0.21
C VAL A 130 8.45 -4.35 -1.03
N ALA A 131 9.77 -4.16 -1.09
CA ALA A 131 10.44 -3.50 -2.20
C ALA A 131 10.12 -4.16 -3.56
N LEU A 132 10.14 -5.49 -3.63
CA LEU A 132 9.79 -6.23 -4.85
C LEU A 132 8.33 -6.03 -5.25
N GLY A 133 7.40 -5.99 -4.30
CA GLY A 133 5.99 -5.73 -4.59
C GLY A 133 5.76 -4.31 -5.14
N VAL A 134 6.38 -3.32 -4.51
CA VAL A 134 6.27 -1.90 -4.87
C VAL A 134 6.96 -1.62 -6.21
N PHE A 135 8.15 -2.18 -6.41
CA PHE A 135 9.01 -1.92 -7.57
C PHE A 135 8.27 -2.09 -8.90
N PHE A 136 7.63 -3.25 -9.13
CA PHE A 136 7.00 -3.52 -10.41
C PHE A 136 5.76 -2.63 -10.65
N LEU A 137 4.98 -2.36 -9.61
CA LEU A 137 3.79 -1.50 -9.73
C LEU A 137 4.18 -0.06 -10.07
N VAL A 138 5.19 0.48 -9.40
CA VAL A 138 5.72 1.82 -9.71
C VAL A 138 6.36 1.85 -11.09
N LEU A 139 7.17 0.84 -11.43
CA LEU A 139 7.82 0.75 -12.74
C LEU A 139 6.81 0.76 -13.88
N ILE A 140 5.85 -0.17 -13.86
CA ILE A 140 4.88 -0.35 -14.95
C ILE A 140 4.04 0.91 -15.15
N ASN A 141 3.55 1.50 -14.06
CA ASN A 141 2.76 2.72 -14.12
C ASN A 141 3.60 3.94 -14.55
N THR A 142 4.87 4.01 -14.17
CA THR A 142 5.78 5.07 -14.64
C THR A 142 6.03 4.95 -16.14
N VAL A 143 6.27 3.75 -16.66
CA VAL A 143 6.41 3.51 -18.11
C VAL A 143 5.14 3.91 -18.85
N ALA A 144 3.98 3.50 -18.35
CA ALA A 144 2.69 3.89 -18.92
C ALA A 144 2.49 5.41 -18.88
N GLY A 145 2.85 6.06 -17.76
CA GLY A 145 2.82 7.50 -17.57
C GLY A 145 3.55 8.26 -18.66
N VAL A 146 4.82 7.92 -18.89
CA VAL A 146 5.63 8.59 -19.92
C VAL A 146 5.08 8.34 -21.33
N ARG A 147 4.53 7.14 -21.60
CA ARG A 147 4.04 6.77 -22.93
C ARG A 147 2.67 7.36 -23.29
N ASN A 148 1.86 7.69 -22.30
CA ASN A 148 0.54 8.27 -22.49
C ASN A 148 0.58 9.79 -22.70
N ILE A 149 1.77 10.39 -22.63
CA ILE A 149 1.97 11.80 -22.95
C ILE A 149 1.76 11.99 -24.45
N ASP A 150 0.86 12.91 -24.81
CA ASP A 150 0.60 13.26 -26.20
C ASP A 150 1.90 13.71 -26.88
N SER A 151 2.16 13.17 -28.07
CA SER A 151 3.29 13.54 -28.91
C SER A 151 3.38 15.04 -29.16
N ILE A 152 2.25 15.76 -29.12
CA ILE A 152 2.22 17.22 -29.31
C ILE A 152 3.09 17.95 -28.28
N TYR A 153 3.14 17.49 -27.03
CA TYR A 153 3.96 18.10 -25.98
C TYR A 153 5.45 17.81 -26.20
N LEU A 154 5.78 16.60 -26.65
CA LEU A 154 7.16 16.21 -26.94
C LEU A 154 7.70 16.90 -28.20
N ASP A 155 6.86 17.10 -29.21
CA ASP A 155 7.24 17.78 -30.45
C ASP A 155 7.29 19.31 -30.27
N ALA A 156 6.39 19.89 -29.47
CA ALA A 156 6.51 21.28 -29.05
C ALA A 156 7.83 21.55 -28.33
N ALA A 157 8.22 20.70 -27.38
CA ALA A 157 9.49 20.82 -26.66
C ALA A 157 10.70 20.83 -27.60
N LYS A 158 10.72 19.92 -28.59
CA LYS A 158 11.78 19.89 -29.62
C LYS A 158 11.79 21.18 -30.46
N ASN A 159 10.62 21.69 -30.85
CA ASN A 159 10.51 22.92 -31.64
C ASN A 159 11.01 24.16 -30.89
N PHE A 160 10.86 24.19 -29.56
CA PHE A 160 11.43 25.23 -28.70
C PHE A 160 12.92 25.01 -28.37
N GLY A 161 13.57 24.00 -28.95
CA GLY A 161 14.99 23.73 -28.75
C GLY A 161 15.33 23.04 -27.43
N ALA A 162 14.35 22.43 -26.74
CA ALA A 162 14.58 21.73 -25.48
C ALA A 162 15.53 20.54 -25.69
N GLY A 163 16.58 20.46 -24.86
CA GLY A 163 17.46 19.32 -24.84
C GLY A 163 16.76 18.05 -24.34
N ARG A 164 17.45 16.90 -24.39
CA ARG A 164 16.94 15.64 -23.84
C ARG A 164 16.62 15.76 -22.35
N VAL A 165 17.51 16.40 -21.58
CA VAL A 165 17.32 16.60 -20.14
C VAL A 165 16.13 17.51 -19.86
N ASP A 166 15.99 18.60 -20.64
CA ASP A 166 14.87 19.54 -20.48
C ASP A 166 13.54 18.88 -20.81
N THR A 167 13.50 18.08 -21.87
CA THR A 167 12.31 17.30 -22.25
C THR A 167 11.92 16.31 -21.13
N ILE A 168 12.91 15.70 -20.46
CA ILE A 168 12.65 14.77 -19.37
C ILE A 168 12.09 15.50 -18.16
N ILE A 169 12.77 16.54 -17.70
CA ILE A 169 12.46 17.23 -16.43
C ILE A 169 11.20 18.08 -16.55
N HIS A 170 10.97 18.73 -17.68
CA HIS A 170 9.89 19.72 -17.84
C HIS A 170 8.66 19.20 -18.59
N VAL A 171 8.76 18.06 -19.30
CA VAL A 171 7.64 17.52 -20.09
C VAL A 171 7.31 16.10 -19.68
N ALA A 172 8.27 15.18 -19.79
CA ALA A 172 8.02 13.77 -19.56
C ALA A 172 7.70 13.44 -18.10
N PHE A 173 8.51 13.96 -17.17
CA PHE A 173 8.31 13.70 -15.74
C PHE A 173 7.00 14.32 -15.23
N PRO A 174 6.71 15.63 -15.44
CA PRO A 174 5.45 16.21 -15.00
C PRO A 174 4.23 15.60 -15.67
N GLY A 175 4.31 15.30 -16.98
CA GLY A 175 3.22 14.65 -17.70
C GLY A 175 2.93 13.23 -17.21
N ALA A 176 3.94 12.51 -16.72
CA ALA A 176 3.80 11.15 -16.19
C ALA A 176 3.35 11.11 -14.72
N LEU A 177 3.44 12.21 -13.97
CA LEU A 177 3.18 12.24 -12.52
C LEU A 177 1.84 11.62 -12.11
N PRO A 178 0.68 11.90 -12.76
CA PRO A 178 -0.59 11.29 -12.37
C PRO A 178 -0.56 9.76 -12.36
N LEU A 179 0.10 9.16 -13.37
CA LEU A 179 0.25 7.71 -13.49
C LEU A 179 1.34 7.18 -12.55
N ILE A 180 2.42 7.93 -12.34
CA ILE A 180 3.42 7.59 -11.31
C ILE A 180 2.75 7.49 -9.93
N PHE A 181 1.91 8.46 -9.55
CA PHE A 181 1.17 8.42 -8.29
C PHE A 181 0.17 7.26 -8.22
N ALA A 182 -0.49 6.91 -9.32
CA ALA A 182 -1.29 5.69 -9.38
C ALA A 182 -0.43 4.44 -9.05
N GLY A 183 0.76 4.35 -9.63
CA GLY A 183 1.74 3.30 -9.32
C GLY A 183 2.19 3.29 -7.86
N LEU A 184 2.48 4.46 -7.28
CA LEU A 184 2.88 4.61 -5.88
C LEU A 184 1.76 4.17 -4.93
N LYS A 185 0.50 4.54 -5.19
CA LYS A 185 -0.66 4.12 -4.38
C LYS A 185 -0.90 2.62 -4.44
N LEU A 186 -0.87 2.04 -5.65
CA LEU A 186 -0.97 0.60 -5.82
C LEU A 186 0.19 -0.12 -5.12
N GLY A 187 1.40 0.44 -5.24
CA GLY A 187 2.60 -0.02 -4.55
C GLY A 187 2.44 -0.01 -3.03
N LEU A 188 1.94 1.08 -2.44
CA LEU A 188 1.68 1.17 -0.99
C LEU A 188 0.70 0.09 -0.53
N GLY A 189 -0.42 -0.09 -1.24
CA GLY A 189 -1.41 -1.12 -0.91
C GLY A 189 -0.81 -2.54 -0.97
N ALA A 190 -0.09 -2.86 -2.05
CA ALA A 190 0.59 -4.14 -2.18
C ALA A 190 1.70 -4.33 -1.12
N GLY A 191 2.44 -3.26 -0.81
CA GLY A 191 3.49 -3.25 0.21
C GLY A 191 2.95 -3.55 1.61
N LEU A 192 1.80 -2.98 1.96
CA LEU A 192 1.08 -3.25 3.21
C LEU A 192 0.67 -4.72 3.32
N ILE A 193 0.13 -5.30 2.26
CA ILE A 193 -0.23 -6.72 2.24
C ILE A 193 1.02 -7.58 2.43
N LEU A 194 2.10 -7.28 1.70
CA LEU A 194 3.33 -8.05 1.72
C LEU A 194 4.10 -7.94 3.04
N ILE A 195 4.13 -6.77 3.69
CA ILE A 195 4.79 -6.63 4.98
C ILE A 195 4.10 -7.48 6.04
N VAL A 196 2.77 -7.52 6.05
CA VAL A 196 1.99 -8.34 6.99
C VAL A 196 2.32 -9.82 6.78
N ILE A 197 2.31 -10.30 5.53
CA ILE A 197 2.68 -11.68 5.21
C ILE A 197 4.13 -11.99 5.64
N ALA A 198 5.06 -11.07 5.37
CA ALA A 198 6.47 -11.26 5.73
C ALA A 198 6.72 -11.23 7.25
N GLU A 199 5.87 -10.53 8.01
CA GLU A 199 5.93 -10.49 9.47
C GLU A 199 5.28 -11.71 10.14
N MET A 200 4.31 -12.36 9.48
CA MET A 200 3.73 -13.61 9.98
C MET A 200 4.76 -14.75 10.01
N VAL A 201 5.82 -14.65 9.20
CA VAL A 201 6.84 -15.69 9.07
C VAL A 201 8.18 -15.22 9.61
N GLY A 202 8.57 -15.72 10.78
CA GLY A 202 9.91 -15.51 11.34
C GLY A 202 10.21 -14.06 11.74
N ALA A 203 9.20 -13.25 12.05
CA ALA A 203 9.39 -12.01 12.81
C ALA A 203 9.10 -12.25 14.31
N ARG A 204 9.58 -11.33 15.14
CA ARG A 204 9.33 -11.31 16.60
C ARG A 204 8.53 -10.08 17.05
N ASN A 205 8.14 -9.26 16.09
CA ASN A 205 7.50 -7.97 16.27
C ASN A 205 6.95 -7.48 14.92
N GLY A 206 6.10 -6.46 14.96
CA GLY A 206 5.30 -6.01 13.81
C GLY A 206 3.83 -6.45 13.92
N LEU A 207 2.96 -5.81 13.14
CA LEU A 207 1.52 -6.05 13.12
C LEU A 207 1.17 -7.43 12.56
N GLY A 208 1.91 -7.91 11.54
CA GLY A 208 1.69 -9.28 11.02
C GLY A 208 2.08 -10.35 12.04
N TYR A 209 3.15 -10.12 12.79
CA TYR A 209 3.52 -10.98 13.92
C TYR A 209 2.45 -10.97 15.01
N LEU A 210 1.95 -9.80 15.41
CA LEU A 210 0.91 -9.65 16.42
C LEU A 210 -0.35 -10.45 16.06
N ILE A 211 -0.77 -10.39 14.79
CA ILE A 211 -1.91 -11.15 14.29
C ILE A 211 -1.63 -12.65 14.36
N TRP A 212 -0.46 -13.07 13.89
CA TRP A 212 -0.09 -14.48 13.88
C TRP A 212 0.00 -15.07 15.29
N GLU A 213 0.65 -14.36 16.21
CA GLU A 213 0.75 -14.75 17.62
C GLU A 213 -0.64 -14.80 18.28
N SER A 214 -1.48 -13.80 18.03
CA SER A 214 -2.85 -13.76 18.56
C SER A 214 -3.70 -14.92 18.03
N TRP A 215 -3.48 -15.32 16.78
CA TRP A 215 -4.11 -16.50 16.19
C TRP A 215 -3.63 -17.79 16.86
N GLN A 216 -2.32 -17.97 17.01
CA GLN A 216 -1.73 -19.17 17.65
C GLN A 216 -2.16 -19.34 19.12
N SER A 217 -2.32 -18.23 19.83
CA SER A 217 -2.71 -18.22 21.25
C SER A 217 -4.24 -18.18 21.46
N PHE A 218 -5.03 -18.23 20.38
CA PHE A 218 -6.50 -18.05 20.42
C PHE A 218 -6.95 -16.75 21.11
N ALA A 219 -6.10 -15.72 21.14
CA ALA A 219 -6.42 -14.38 21.64
C ALA A 219 -7.17 -13.58 20.57
N VAL A 220 -8.35 -14.06 20.16
CA VAL A 220 -9.07 -13.56 18.99
C VAL A 220 -9.40 -12.07 19.08
N ALA A 221 -9.77 -11.55 20.26
CA ALA A 221 -9.97 -10.11 20.43
C ALA A 221 -8.73 -9.29 20.05
N ARG A 222 -7.52 -9.73 20.44
CA ARG A 222 -6.24 -9.07 20.09
C ARG A 222 -5.94 -9.18 18.58
N LEU A 223 -6.31 -10.30 17.96
CA LEU A 223 -6.22 -10.49 16.51
C LEU A 223 -7.04 -9.43 15.77
N TYR A 224 -8.29 -9.20 16.18
CA TYR A 224 -9.14 -8.17 15.59
C TYR A 224 -8.56 -6.75 15.78
N VAL A 225 -7.97 -6.45 16.94
CA VAL A 225 -7.25 -5.17 17.15
C VAL A 225 -6.13 -5.01 16.12
N GLY A 226 -5.32 -6.05 15.89
CA GLY A 226 -4.27 -6.03 14.88
C GLY A 226 -4.79 -5.75 13.47
N LEU A 227 -5.89 -6.41 13.07
CA LEU A 227 -6.54 -6.20 11.77
C LEU A 227 -7.05 -4.76 11.60
N ILE A 228 -7.72 -4.22 12.63
CA ILE A 228 -8.24 -2.84 12.62
C ILE A 228 -7.08 -1.86 12.48
N VAL A 229 -5.98 -2.06 13.21
CA VAL A 229 -4.81 -1.17 13.16
C VAL A 229 -4.12 -1.21 11.79
N ILE A 230 -4.03 -2.37 11.14
CA ILE A 230 -3.55 -2.45 9.75
C ILE A 230 -4.47 -1.71 8.80
N GLY A 231 -5.80 -1.87 8.95
CA GLY A 231 -6.78 -1.15 8.14
C GLY A 231 -6.64 0.37 8.29
N LEU A 232 -6.48 0.85 9.52
CA LEU A 232 -6.22 2.26 9.80
C LEU A 232 -4.89 2.74 9.23
N LEU A 233 -3.82 1.95 9.36
CA LEU A 233 -2.52 2.25 8.75
C LEU A 233 -2.64 2.39 7.23
N GLY A 234 -3.35 1.46 6.57
CA GLY A 234 -3.61 1.51 5.14
C GLY A 234 -4.42 2.73 4.72
N TYR A 235 -5.46 3.06 5.47
CA TYR A 235 -6.26 4.27 5.23
C TYR A 235 -5.40 5.54 5.37
N VAL A 236 -4.67 5.69 6.48
CA VAL A 236 -3.82 6.86 6.74
C VAL A 236 -2.73 7.02 5.68
N THR A 237 -2.05 5.94 5.31
CA THR A 237 -1.00 5.98 4.27
C THR A 237 -1.58 6.30 2.89
N THR A 238 -2.79 5.82 2.57
CA THR A 238 -3.49 6.14 1.31
C THR A 238 -3.88 7.61 1.26
N VAL A 239 -4.51 8.13 2.32
CA VAL A 239 -4.89 9.55 2.41
C VAL A 239 -3.67 10.46 2.37
N ALA A 240 -2.57 10.08 3.05
CA ALA A 240 -1.32 10.83 2.99
C ALA A 240 -0.76 10.89 1.56
N MET A 241 -0.83 9.78 0.80
CA MET A 241 -0.40 9.74 -0.59
C MET A 241 -1.31 10.55 -1.52
N GLU A 242 -2.62 10.57 -1.26
CA GLU A 242 -3.57 11.42 -1.99
C GLU A 242 -3.32 12.91 -1.76
N GLU A 243 -3.06 13.31 -0.53
CA GLU A 243 -2.72 14.69 -0.20
C GLU A 243 -1.39 15.10 -0.83
N LEU A 244 -0.41 14.19 -0.85
CA LEU A 244 0.86 14.40 -1.54
C LEU A 244 0.68 14.55 -3.06
N GLU A 245 -0.18 13.73 -3.68
CA GLU A 245 -0.53 13.83 -5.11
C GLU A 245 -1.17 15.18 -5.41
N LYS A 246 -2.15 15.64 -4.62
CA LYS A 246 -2.82 16.93 -4.86
C LYS A 246 -1.85 18.10 -4.85
N ARG A 247 -0.82 18.06 -4.00
CA ARG A 247 0.21 19.11 -3.92
C ARG A 247 1.22 19.06 -5.05
N LEU A 248 1.61 17.86 -5.48
CA LEU A 248 2.64 17.66 -6.51
C LEU A 248 2.08 17.59 -7.93
N VAL A 249 0.77 17.38 -8.08
CA VAL A 249 0.06 17.28 -9.36
C VAL A 249 -1.19 18.19 -9.37
N PRO A 250 -1.04 19.50 -9.15
CA PRO A 250 -2.18 20.43 -9.05
C PRO A 250 -2.95 20.59 -10.37
N TRP A 251 -2.34 20.24 -11.51
CA TRP A 251 -2.95 20.36 -12.84
C TRP A 251 -3.88 19.19 -13.20
N LYS A 252 -3.93 18.13 -12.37
CA LYS A 252 -4.88 17.03 -12.56
C LYS A 252 -6.26 17.51 -12.10
N GLU A 253 -7.18 17.71 -13.04
CA GLU A 253 -8.58 17.98 -12.73
C GLU A 253 -9.14 16.82 -11.88
N SER A 254 -9.75 17.17 -10.73
CA SER A 254 -10.30 16.21 -9.74
C SER A 254 -11.68 15.71 -10.13
#